data_AF-A0A1V1P944-F1
#
_entry.id   AF-A0A1V1P944-F1
#
_cell.length_a   1.000
_cell.length_b   1.000
_cell.length_c   1.000
_cell.angle_alpha   90.00
_cell.angle_beta   90.00
_cell.angle_gamma   90.00
#
_symmetry.space_group_name_H-M   'P 1'
#
loop_
_entity.id
_entity.type
_entity.pdbx_description
1 polymer ?
#
loop_
_entity_poly.entity_id
_entity_poly.type
_entity_poly.pdbx_seq_one_letter_code
_entity_poly.pdbx_strand_id
1 'polypeptide(L)'
;MVATLKETPETNMIRKHVLKDIAAYEAEGMDTDQAFREATFRVFGCPPGTYGAGVAELVESKNWKTQEDLGNNYIRYTGHAYGKGSYGNHKPETFKTLLSRMDVTVKNEDSREYDMMSCTDYYNYYGGLIVASKTVRGTLPFAMMGDSADPKRVKMRTTFEEAKHVLRSRLTNPKWLKGMMRHGYKGAGDISHMMDVVLGWDATAEVIDDWMYERIAQKYVLDDKIAQWMKEVNPYARQNILDKLLEAISRGMWQADDDMIEKLQEEYLEMEGQIEEIME
;
A
#
# COMPACT_ATOMS: atom_id res chain seq x y z
N MET A 1 26.07 -15.32 8.26
CA MET A 1 27.22 -15.44 7.34
C MET A 1 27.89 -14.08 7.12
N VAL A 2 27.19 -13.03 6.69
CA VAL A 2 27.80 -11.70 6.49
C VAL A 2 28.10 -10.95 7.80
N ALA A 3 27.20 -11.01 8.80
CA ALA A 3 27.41 -10.34 10.09
C ALA A 3 28.65 -10.84 10.87
N THR A 4 29.07 -12.08 10.62
CA THR A 4 30.16 -12.77 11.32
C THR A 4 31.53 -12.57 10.67
N LEU A 5 31.59 -11.91 9.51
CA LEU A 5 32.86 -11.60 8.83
C LEU A 5 33.69 -10.64 9.69
N LYS A 6 35.02 -10.80 9.66
CA LYS A 6 35.98 -9.93 10.37
C LYS A 6 36.26 -8.65 9.57
N GLU A 7 35.20 -7.99 9.14
CA GLU A 7 35.23 -6.70 8.44
C GLU A 7 34.97 -5.57 9.44
N THR A 8 35.38 -4.33 9.13
CA THR A 8 35.11 -3.20 10.01
C THR A 8 33.64 -2.76 9.90
N PRO A 9 33.05 -2.16 10.95
CA PRO A 9 31.68 -1.65 10.90
C PRO A 9 31.42 -0.61 9.79
N GLU A 10 32.45 0.07 9.32
CA GLU A 10 32.37 1.07 8.24
C GLU A 10 32.16 0.42 6.87
N THR A 11 32.72 -0.76 6.65
CA THR A 11 32.60 -1.50 5.37
C THR A 11 31.49 -2.55 5.39
N ASN A 12 30.96 -2.90 6.57
CA ASN A 12 29.89 -3.88 6.73
C ASN A 12 28.78 -3.35 7.66
N MET A 13 27.79 -2.70 7.04
CA MET A 13 26.64 -2.11 7.76
C MET A 13 25.82 -3.15 8.51
N ILE A 14 25.73 -4.39 8.00
CA ILE A 14 25.03 -5.48 8.70
C ILE A 14 25.72 -5.77 10.02
N ARG A 15 27.05 -5.94 10.00
CA ARG A 15 27.86 -6.17 11.20
C ARG A 15 27.77 -5.00 12.18
N LYS A 16 27.86 -3.76 11.69
CA LYS A 16 27.71 -2.55 12.51
C LYS A 16 26.40 -2.57 13.30
N HIS A 17 25.28 -2.86 12.62
CA HIS A 17 23.96 -2.90 13.27
C HIS A 17 23.85 -4.07 14.25
N VAL A 18 24.31 -5.27 13.87
CA VAL A 18 24.29 -6.45 14.74
C VAL A 18 25.08 -6.21 16.03
N LEU A 19 26.29 -5.64 15.95
CA LEU A 19 27.10 -5.36 17.14
C LEU A 19 26.43 -4.32 18.06
N LYS A 20 25.80 -3.30 17.48
CA LYS A 20 25.03 -2.31 18.24
C LYS A 20 23.84 -2.96 18.96
N ASP A 21 23.12 -3.84 18.28
CA ASP A 21 21.94 -4.53 18.82
C ASP A 21 22.33 -5.51 19.93
N ILE A 22 23.41 -6.28 19.75
CA ILE A 22 23.93 -7.18 20.79
C ILE A 22 24.23 -6.41 22.06
N ALA A 23 24.99 -5.31 21.96
CA ALA A 23 25.34 -4.51 23.13
C ALA A 23 24.11 -3.94 23.85
N ALA A 24 23.06 -3.57 23.10
CA ALA A 24 21.80 -3.12 23.67
C ALA A 24 21.06 -4.25 24.39
N TYR A 25 20.92 -5.43 23.77
CA TYR A 25 20.24 -6.58 24.37
C TYR A 25 20.99 -7.15 25.58
N GLU A 26 22.32 -7.16 25.56
CA GLU A 26 23.13 -7.57 26.72
C GLU A 26 22.96 -6.58 27.89
N ALA A 27 22.85 -5.28 27.61
CA ALA A 27 22.56 -4.27 28.64
C ALA A 27 21.15 -4.44 29.25
N GLU A 28 20.21 -5.03 28.50
CA GLU A 28 18.89 -5.44 28.98
C GLU A 28 18.88 -6.81 29.69
N GLY A 29 20.05 -7.45 29.83
CA GLY A 29 20.24 -8.70 30.57
C GLY A 29 20.11 -9.97 29.73
N MET A 30 20.06 -9.86 28.40
CA MET A 30 20.05 -11.01 27.50
C MET A 30 21.44 -11.68 27.46
N ASP A 31 21.49 -13.02 27.42
CA ASP A 31 22.77 -13.71 27.24
C ASP A 31 23.34 -13.46 25.83
N THR A 32 24.66 -13.56 25.69
CA THR A 32 25.36 -13.22 24.44
C THR A 32 24.87 -14.02 23.22
N ASP A 33 24.55 -15.31 23.38
CA ASP A 33 24.11 -16.15 22.27
C ASP A 33 22.69 -15.79 21.83
N GLN A 34 21.80 -15.53 22.81
CA GLN A 34 20.45 -15.05 22.55
C GLN A 34 20.47 -13.63 21.95
N ALA A 35 21.30 -12.72 22.47
CA ALA A 35 21.48 -11.36 21.96
C ALA A 35 21.98 -11.39 20.51
N PHE A 36 22.96 -12.24 20.22
CA PHE A 36 23.43 -12.46 18.86
C PHE A 36 22.33 -13.00 17.94
N ARG A 37 21.53 -13.95 18.43
CA ARG A 37 20.42 -14.50 17.63
C ARG A 37 19.37 -13.44 17.35
N GLU A 38 18.99 -12.65 18.35
CA GLU A 38 17.99 -11.60 18.22
C GLU A 38 18.45 -10.51 17.24
N ALA A 39 19.69 -10.03 17.41
CA ALA A 39 20.33 -9.02 16.57
C ALA A 39 20.47 -9.42 15.10
N THR A 40 20.41 -10.71 14.77
CA THR A 40 20.62 -11.23 13.41
C THR A 40 19.34 -11.59 12.66
N PHE A 41 18.16 -11.40 13.24
CA PHE A 41 16.89 -11.57 12.50
C PHE A 41 16.74 -10.52 11.40
N ARG A 42 16.50 -10.96 10.16
CA ARG A 42 16.23 -10.07 9.01
C ARG A 42 15.11 -10.55 8.09
N VAL A 43 14.63 -11.78 8.29
CA VAL A 43 13.53 -12.37 7.51
C VAL A 43 12.29 -12.39 8.39
N PHE A 44 11.27 -11.68 7.95
CA PHE A 44 10.01 -11.49 8.67
C PHE A 44 8.83 -11.78 7.73
N GLY A 45 7.70 -12.17 8.29
CA GLY A 45 6.49 -12.49 7.54
C GLY A 45 5.27 -12.61 8.45
N CYS A 46 4.17 -13.08 7.87
CA CYS A 46 2.95 -13.40 8.61
C CYS A 46 3.16 -14.53 9.64
N PRO A 47 2.24 -14.68 10.62
CA PRO A 47 2.25 -15.83 11.51
C PRO A 47 2.26 -17.18 10.76
N PRO A 48 2.83 -18.24 11.35
CA PRO A 48 2.74 -19.58 10.79
C PRO A 48 1.30 -20.01 10.57
N GLY A 49 0.98 -20.48 9.36
CA GLY A 49 -0.36 -20.94 8.98
C GLY A 49 -1.33 -19.84 8.56
N THR A 50 -0.87 -18.60 8.43
CA THR A 50 -1.69 -17.47 7.95
C THR A 50 -1.04 -16.77 6.74
N TYR A 51 -1.73 -15.78 6.16
CA TYR A 51 -1.30 -15.02 4.97
C TYR A 51 -1.69 -13.54 5.13
N GLY A 52 -1.21 -12.68 4.23
CA GLY A 52 -1.45 -11.25 4.28
C GLY A 52 -0.48 -10.50 5.21
N ALA A 53 -0.69 -9.19 5.32
CA ALA A 53 0.08 -8.31 6.18
C ALA A 53 -0.79 -7.51 7.18
N GLY A 54 -2.10 -7.75 7.19
CA GLY A 54 -3.07 -7.13 8.10
C GLY A 54 -3.49 -5.71 7.73
N VAL A 55 -2.95 -5.11 6.68
CA VAL A 55 -3.22 -3.71 6.35
C VAL A 55 -4.46 -3.57 5.47
N ALA A 56 -4.62 -4.46 4.49
CA ALA A 56 -5.79 -4.47 3.60
C ALA A 56 -7.09 -4.60 4.39
N GLU A 57 -7.15 -5.48 5.38
CA GLU A 57 -8.35 -5.70 6.19
C GLU A 57 -8.77 -4.44 6.95
N LEU A 58 -7.82 -3.64 7.45
CA LEU A 58 -8.13 -2.37 8.12
C LEU A 58 -8.63 -1.32 7.13
N VAL A 59 -7.97 -1.20 5.97
CA VAL A 59 -8.36 -0.24 4.92
C VAL A 59 -9.75 -0.56 4.40
N GLU A 60 -10.02 -1.81 4.04
CA GLU A 60 -11.30 -2.26 3.47
C GLU A 60 -12.45 -2.16 4.46
N SER A 61 -12.22 -2.48 5.74
CA SER A 61 -13.23 -2.33 6.80
C SER A 61 -13.40 -0.89 7.32
N LYS A 62 -12.63 0.06 6.80
CA LYS A 62 -12.52 1.45 7.28
C LYS A 62 -12.15 1.57 8.77
N ASN A 63 -11.68 0.50 9.41
CA ASN A 63 -11.42 0.42 10.85
C ASN A 63 -10.03 0.95 11.23
N TRP A 64 -9.74 2.18 10.82
CA TRP A 64 -8.50 2.89 11.12
C TRP A 64 -8.76 4.40 11.17
N LYS A 65 -8.06 5.10 12.05
CA LYS A 65 -8.18 6.55 12.23
C LYS A 65 -6.93 7.28 11.76
N THR A 66 -5.78 6.65 11.94
CA THR A 66 -4.48 7.23 11.60
C THR A 66 -3.63 6.24 10.81
N GLN A 67 -2.68 6.75 10.04
CA GLN A 67 -1.67 5.90 9.40
C GLN A 67 -0.85 5.10 10.43
N GLU A 68 -0.71 5.62 11.66
CA GLU A 68 -0.06 4.91 12.75
C GLU A 68 -0.79 3.60 13.10
N ASP A 69 -2.13 3.57 13.04
CA ASP A 69 -2.91 2.34 13.24
C ASP A 69 -2.52 1.27 12.20
N LEU A 70 -2.37 1.68 10.93
CA LEU A 70 -1.99 0.79 9.82
C LEU A 70 -0.56 0.27 10.01
N GLY A 71 0.39 1.15 10.33
CA GLY A 71 1.79 0.76 10.58
C GLY A 71 1.93 -0.16 11.80
N ASN A 72 1.23 0.12 12.89
CA ASN A 72 1.25 -0.72 14.08
C ASN A 72 0.62 -2.09 13.82
N ASN A 73 -0.45 -2.17 13.03
CA ASN A 73 -1.03 -3.46 12.66
C ASN A 73 -0.10 -4.27 11.75
N TYR A 74 0.55 -3.64 10.78
CA TYR A 74 1.57 -4.29 9.96
C TYR A 74 2.72 -4.84 10.81
N ILE A 75 3.22 -4.06 11.79
CA ILE A 75 4.30 -4.50 12.69
C ILE A 75 3.87 -5.71 13.52
N ARG A 76 2.64 -5.70 14.03
CA ARG A 76 2.09 -6.81 14.81
C ARG A 76 1.91 -8.07 13.96
N TYR A 77 1.34 -7.93 12.77
CA TYR A 77 1.05 -9.08 11.90
C TYR A 77 2.31 -9.63 11.24
N THR A 78 3.14 -8.76 10.67
CA THR A 78 4.35 -9.14 9.91
C THR A 78 5.59 -9.32 10.79
N GLY A 79 5.50 -8.99 12.09
CA GLY A 79 6.59 -9.10 13.06
C GLY A 79 6.99 -10.53 13.44
N HIS A 80 6.74 -11.56 12.62
CA HIS A 80 7.12 -12.94 12.90
C HIS A 80 8.44 -13.28 12.22
N ALA A 81 9.45 -13.60 13.01
CA ALA A 81 10.81 -13.80 12.51
C ALA A 81 11.04 -15.25 12.04
N TYR A 82 11.60 -15.39 10.86
CA TYR A 82 11.93 -16.67 10.23
C TYR A 82 13.44 -16.86 10.08
N GLY A 83 13.88 -18.11 10.06
CA GLY A 83 15.26 -18.51 9.79
C GLY A 83 15.73 -19.64 10.70
N LYS A 84 17.03 -19.88 10.74
CA LYS A 84 17.59 -20.95 11.60
C LYS A 84 17.15 -20.76 13.06
N GLY A 85 16.53 -21.79 13.63
CA GLY A 85 16.04 -21.78 15.02
C GLY A 85 14.79 -20.92 15.26
N SER A 86 14.11 -20.44 14.21
CA SER A 86 12.88 -19.66 14.35
C SER A 86 11.93 -19.93 13.17
N TYR A 87 10.74 -20.42 13.49
CA TYR A 87 9.71 -20.77 12.52
C TYR A 87 8.51 -19.84 12.68
N GLY A 88 8.75 -18.52 12.56
CA GLY A 88 7.73 -17.50 12.75
C GLY A 88 7.50 -17.13 14.21
N ASN A 89 8.56 -17.05 15.02
CA ASN A 89 8.45 -16.53 16.38
C ASN A 89 8.05 -15.05 16.34
N HIS A 90 7.05 -14.64 17.11
CA HIS A 90 6.59 -13.25 17.17
C HIS A 90 7.65 -12.35 17.86
N LYS A 91 8.20 -11.39 17.11
CA LYS A 91 9.33 -10.51 17.47
C LYS A 91 9.09 -9.04 17.03
N PRO A 92 7.98 -8.39 17.47
CA PRO A 92 7.62 -7.06 17.02
C PRO A 92 8.64 -5.97 17.40
N GLU A 93 9.27 -6.06 18.58
CA GLU A 93 10.25 -5.05 19.03
C GLU A 93 11.56 -5.12 18.23
N THR A 94 12.02 -6.34 17.91
CA THR A 94 13.14 -6.55 16.99
C THR A 94 12.80 -6.04 15.60
N PHE A 95 11.57 -6.28 15.12
CA PHE A 95 11.12 -5.76 13.83
C PHE A 95 11.09 -4.22 13.81
N LYS A 96 10.55 -3.57 14.85
CA LYS A 96 10.61 -2.11 15.03
C LYS A 96 12.05 -1.58 15.00
N THR A 97 12.97 -2.24 15.68
CA THR A 97 14.39 -1.86 15.67
C THR A 97 14.97 -1.83 14.25
N LEU A 98 14.59 -2.79 13.40
CA LEU A 98 15.00 -2.80 11.99
C LEU A 98 14.30 -1.70 11.18
N LEU A 99 12.99 -1.53 11.37
CA LEU A 99 12.20 -0.50 10.69
C LEU A 99 12.72 0.91 11.00
N SER A 100 13.21 1.16 12.22
CA SER A 100 13.83 2.44 12.61
C SER A 100 15.06 2.82 11.79
N ARG A 101 15.69 1.83 11.13
CA ARG A 101 16.91 2.00 10.30
C ARG A 101 16.62 1.83 8.81
N MET A 102 15.35 1.72 8.43
CA MET A 102 14.95 1.46 7.06
C MET A 102 14.95 2.77 6.27
N ASP A 103 16.08 3.10 5.66
CA ASP A 103 16.19 4.35 4.87
C ASP A 103 15.60 4.22 3.47
N VAL A 104 15.65 3.01 2.90
CA VAL A 104 15.14 2.72 1.56
C VAL A 104 14.27 1.47 1.63
N THR A 105 13.12 1.50 0.97
CA THR A 105 12.27 0.31 0.79
C THR A 105 12.14 0.01 -0.70
N VAL A 106 12.05 -1.27 -1.07
CA VAL A 106 11.97 -1.68 -2.47
C VAL A 106 10.94 -2.79 -2.67
N LYS A 107 10.16 -2.70 -3.74
CA LYS A 107 9.32 -3.79 -4.27
C LYS A 107 9.56 -3.91 -5.77
N ASN A 108 9.70 -5.14 -6.25
CA ASN A 108 9.83 -5.40 -7.67
C ASN A 108 8.47 -5.76 -8.29
N GLU A 109 8.26 -5.28 -9.52
CA GLU A 109 7.19 -5.68 -10.42
C GLU A 109 7.83 -6.39 -11.63
N ASP A 110 7.41 -7.62 -11.87
CA ASP A 110 7.99 -8.53 -12.86
C ASP A 110 7.04 -8.82 -14.04
N SER A 111 5.85 -8.21 -14.03
CA SER A 111 4.78 -8.43 -15.00
C SER A 111 4.31 -7.10 -15.61
N ARG A 112 3.73 -7.16 -16.82
CA ARG A 112 3.01 -6.03 -17.44
C ARG A 112 1.50 -6.15 -17.30
N GLU A 113 1.03 -7.33 -16.95
CA GLU A 113 -0.37 -7.70 -16.82
C GLU A 113 -1.01 -7.07 -15.56
N TYR A 114 -0.20 -6.88 -14.52
CA TYR A 114 -0.59 -6.25 -13.26
C TYR A 114 0.39 -5.13 -12.90
N ASP A 115 -0.12 -4.11 -12.23
CA ASP A 115 0.61 -2.97 -11.68
C ASP A 115 0.27 -2.74 -10.20
N MET A 116 0.97 -1.82 -9.54
CA MET A 116 0.71 -1.47 -8.13
C MET A 116 -0.77 -1.17 -7.82
N MET A 117 -1.56 -0.67 -8.77
CA MET A 117 -2.97 -0.32 -8.59
C MET A 117 -3.93 -1.46 -8.98
N SER A 118 -3.43 -2.67 -9.22
CA SER A 118 -4.21 -3.79 -9.74
C SER A 118 -4.68 -4.76 -8.67
N CYS A 119 -4.08 -4.77 -7.48
CA CYS A 119 -4.42 -5.67 -6.39
C CYS A 119 -4.05 -5.06 -5.03
N THR A 120 -4.83 -5.37 -4.01
CA THR A 120 -4.63 -4.89 -2.64
C THR A 120 -3.31 -5.38 -2.02
N ASP A 121 -2.79 -6.53 -2.44
CA ASP A 121 -1.51 -7.08 -1.96
C ASP A 121 -0.34 -6.09 -2.10
N TYR A 122 -0.35 -5.26 -3.14
CA TYR A 122 0.69 -4.28 -3.36
C TYR A 122 0.80 -3.27 -2.22
N TYR A 123 -0.31 -2.62 -1.84
CA TYR A 123 -0.29 -1.71 -0.69
C TYR A 123 -0.31 -2.47 0.65
N ASN A 124 -0.92 -3.66 0.72
CA ASN A 124 -0.97 -4.47 1.94
C ASN A 124 0.44 -4.80 2.44
N TYR A 125 1.29 -5.29 1.53
CA TYR A 125 2.67 -5.63 1.84
C TYR A 125 3.60 -4.43 1.74
N TYR A 126 3.66 -3.78 0.57
CA TYR A 126 4.69 -2.79 0.32
C TYR A 126 4.33 -1.41 0.90
N GLY A 127 3.09 -0.97 0.69
CA GLY A 127 2.55 0.19 1.41
C GLY A 127 2.62 -0.03 2.93
N GLY A 128 2.23 -1.21 3.41
CA GLY A 128 2.33 -1.62 4.81
C GLY A 128 3.75 -1.48 5.38
N LEU A 129 4.77 -1.91 4.64
CA LEU A 129 6.17 -1.70 5.01
C LEU A 129 6.55 -0.21 5.08
N ILE A 130 6.08 0.60 4.14
CA ILE A 130 6.34 2.05 4.08
C ILE A 130 5.72 2.73 5.31
N VAL A 131 4.43 2.52 5.59
CA VAL A 131 3.76 3.13 6.74
C VAL A 131 4.31 2.59 8.06
N ALA A 132 4.63 1.30 8.18
CA ALA A 132 5.27 0.75 9.37
C ALA A 132 6.65 1.40 9.63
N SER A 133 7.43 1.61 8.57
CA SER A 133 8.70 2.34 8.68
C SER A 133 8.48 3.79 9.09
N LYS A 134 7.50 4.48 8.51
CA LYS A 134 7.10 5.85 8.90
C LYS A 134 6.68 5.93 10.36
N THR A 135 5.84 5.01 10.83
CA THR A 135 5.37 4.95 12.22
C THR A 135 6.53 4.89 13.21
N VAL A 136 7.58 4.11 12.90
CA VAL A 136 8.73 3.97 13.80
C VAL A 136 9.75 5.11 13.64
N ARG A 137 9.97 5.59 12.40
CA ARG A 137 10.98 6.62 12.10
C ARG A 137 10.48 8.05 12.27
N GLY A 138 9.17 8.25 12.30
CA GLY A 138 8.51 9.57 12.21
C GLY A 138 8.53 10.19 10.81
N THR A 139 9.22 9.60 9.84
CA THR A 139 9.34 10.10 8.45
C THR A 139 9.28 8.94 7.46
N LEU A 140 8.77 9.23 6.26
CA LEU A 140 8.72 8.24 5.18
C LEU A 140 10.13 7.75 4.80
N PRO A 141 10.32 6.46 4.52
CA PRO A 141 11.52 5.98 3.86
C PRO A 141 11.56 6.41 2.40
N PHE A 142 12.74 6.38 1.79
CA PHE A 142 12.85 6.53 0.34
C PHE A 142 12.33 5.26 -0.34
N ALA A 143 11.10 5.32 -0.85
CA ALA A 143 10.40 4.17 -1.40
C ALA A 143 10.61 4.05 -2.92
N MET A 144 11.03 2.87 -3.38
CA MET A 144 11.34 2.56 -4.77
C MET A 144 10.60 1.33 -5.30
N MET A 145 10.26 1.36 -6.58
CA MET A 145 9.76 0.22 -7.33
C MET A 145 10.70 -0.16 -8.46
N GLY A 146 11.00 -1.45 -8.55
CA GLY A 146 11.81 -2.05 -9.61
C GLY A 146 10.95 -2.71 -10.67
N ASP A 147 10.90 -2.13 -11.86
CA ASP A 147 10.20 -2.69 -13.02
C ASP A 147 11.18 -3.61 -13.79
N SER A 148 10.96 -4.91 -13.65
CA SER A 148 11.74 -5.99 -14.23
C SER A 148 10.96 -6.80 -15.27
N ALA A 149 9.78 -6.32 -15.66
CA ALA A 149 8.91 -7.00 -16.63
C ALA A 149 9.53 -7.12 -18.03
N ASP A 150 10.53 -6.28 -18.34
CA ASP A 150 11.51 -6.56 -19.40
C ASP A 150 12.89 -6.79 -18.75
N PRO A 151 13.34 -8.06 -18.60
CA PRO A 151 14.61 -8.37 -17.96
C PRO A 151 15.83 -7.76 -18.66
N LYS A 152 15.71 -7.37 -19.94
CA LYS A 152 16.79 -6.68 -20.68
C LYS A 152 16.84 -5.19 -20.39
N ARG A 153 15.80 -4.62 -19.77
CA ARG A 153 15.63 -3.18 -19.53
C ARG A 153 14.95 -2.93 -18.18
N VAL A 154 15.62 -3.33 -17.11
CA VAL A 154 15.18 -3.04 -15.74
C VAL A 154 15.13 -1.52 -15.52
N LYS A 155 14.03 -1.04 -14.95
CA LYS A 155 13.85 0.37 -14.59
C LYS A 155 13.61 0.48 -13.08
N MET A 156 14.10 1.56 -12.50
CA MET A 156 13.79 1.94 -11.13
C MET A 156 13.03 3.25 -11.15
N ARG A 157 11.95 3.32 -10.37
CA ARG A 157 11.20 4.56 -10.11
C ARG A 157 11.02 4.69 -8.61
N THR A 158 10.83 5.91 -8.12
CA THR A 158 10.21 6.07 -6.80
C THR A 158 8.79 5.51 -6.85
N THR A 159 8.27 5.06 -5.71
CA THR A 159 6.86 4.59 -5.64
C THR A 159 5.88 5.66 -6.11
N PHE A 160 6.20 6.93 -5.86
CA PHE A 160 5.43 8.08 -6.32
C PHE A 160 5.46 8.27 -7.85
N GLU A 161 6.64 8.12 -8.47
CA GLU A 161 6.76 8.15 -9.93
C GLU A 161 6.03 6.96 -10.58
N GLU A 162 6.04 5.79 -9.95
CA GLU A 162 5.28 4.62 -10.43
C GLU A 162 3.78 4.86 -10.35
N ALA A 163 3.25 5.41 -9.24
CA ALA A 163 1.83 5.76 -9.12
C ALA A 163 1.38 6.72 -10.23
N LYS A 164 2.19 7.74 -10.54
CA LYS A 164 1.93 8.67 -11.65
C LYS A 164 2.04 8.00 -13.01
N HIS A 165 2.96 7.06 -13.16
CA HIS A 165 3.13 6.29 -14.39
C HIS A 165 1.89 5.44 -14.66
N VAL A 166 1.45 4.66 -13.68
CA VAL A 166 0.28 3.77 -13.72
C VAL A 166 -1.02 4.56 -13.92
N LEU A 167 -1.19 5.69 -13.24
CA LEU A 167 -2.35 6.56 -13.44
C LEU A 167 -2.51 6.97 -14.92
N ARG A 168 -1.41 7.38 -15.56
CA ARG A 168 -1.43 7.85 -16.96
C ARG A 168 -1.48 6.70 -17.96
N SER A 169 -0.77 5.61 -17.69
CA SER A 169 -0.65 4.49 -18.61
C SER A 169 -1.89 3.59 -18.60
N ARG A 170 -2.60 3.51 -17.47
CA ARG A 170 -3.79 2.66 -17.30
C ARG A 170 -5.04 3.43 -16.84
N LEU A 171 -5.06 3.94 -15.60
CA LEU A 171 -6.30 4.38 -14.94
C LEU A 171 -6.99 5.51 -15.71
N THR A 172 -6.26 6.40 -16.35
CA THR A 172 -6.85 7.52 -17.10
C THR A 172 -6.69 7.35 -18.61
N ASN A 173 -6.18 6.19 -19.05
CA ASN A 173 -5.92 5.90 -20.44
C ASN A 173 -7.22 5.53 -21.18
N PRO A 174 -7.64 6.30 -22.21
CA PRO A 174 -8.86 6.01 -22.95
C PRO A 174 -8.86 4.64 -23.63
N LYS A 175 -7.69 4.08 -23.99
CA LYS A 175 -7.60 2.73 -24.57
C LYS A 175 -7.94 1.65 -23.56
N TRP A 176 -7.43 1.79 -22.33
CA TRP A 176 -7.73 0.85 -21.26
C TRP A 176 -9.20 0.93 -20.87
N LEU A 177 -9.74 2.14 -20.70
CA LEU A 177 -11.17 2.34 -20.41
C LEU A 177 -12.09 1.75 -21.48
N LYS A 178 -11.83 2.02 -22.76
CA LYS A 178 -12.56 1.37 -23.87
C LYS A 178 -12.40 -0.16 -23.85
N GLY A 179 -11.29 -0.66 -23.31
CA GLY A 179 -11.09 -2.06 -22.96
C GLY A 179 -12.12 -2.56 -21.98
N MET A 180 -12.13 -1.97 -20.78
CA MET A 180 -13.01 -2.31 -19.67
C MET A 180 -14.49 -2.21 -20.07
N MET A 181 -14.88 -1.18 -20.81
CA MET A 181 -16.27 -0.96 -21.22
C MET A 181 -16.86 -2.10 -22.06
N ARG A 182 -16.03 -2.86 -22.79
CA ARG A 182 -16.50 -4.05 -23.54
C ARG A 182 -16.93 -5.21 -22.65
N HIS A 183 -16.60 -5.16 -21.37
CA HIS A 183 -16.88 -6.22 -20.40
C HIS A 183 -17.98 -5.84 -19.39
N GLY A 184 -18.74 -4.77 -19.66
CA GLY A 184 -19.94 -4.38 -18.91
C GLY A 184 -19.74 -4.41 -17.40
N TYR A 185 -20.58 -5.17 -16.70
CA TYR A 185 -20.60 -5.30 -15.23
C TYR A 185 -19.21 -5.56 -14.63
N LYS A 186 -18.44 -6.52 -15.18
CA LYS A 186 -17.11 -6.88 -14.66
C LYS A 186 -16.09 -5.79 -14.93
N GLY A 187 -16.16 -5.14 -16.11
CA GLY A 187 -15.30 -4.01 -16.44
C GLY A 187 -15.48 -2.85 -15.48
N ALA A 188 -16.72 -2.52 -15.11
CA ALA A 188 -17.03 -1.51 -14.11
C ALA A 188 -16.57 -1.95 -12.70
N GLY A 189 -16.78 -3.22 -12.35
CA GLY A 189 -16.31 -3.77 -11.07
C GLY A 189 -14.79 -3.68 -10.89
N ASP A 190 -14.00 -3.93 -11.94
CA ASP A 190 -12.54 -3.79 -11.88
C ASP A 190 -12.07 -2.33 -11.76
N ILE A 191 -12.79 -1.40 -12.37
CA ILE A 191 -12.54 0.03 -12.19
C ILE A 191 -12.85 0.43 -10.73
N SER A 192 -13.96 -0.04 -10.19
CA SER A 192 -14.32 0.19 -8.79
C SER A 192 -13.27 -0.38 -7.83
N HIS A 193 -12.86 -1.63 -8.03
CA HIS A 193 -11.84 -2.26 -7.19
C HIS A 193 -10.51 -1.50 -7.23
N MET A 194 -10.11 -0.99 -8.40
CA MET A 194 -8.92 -0.15 -8.51
C MET A 194 -9.00 1.08 -7.59
N MET A 195 -10.18 1.68 -7.41
CA MET A 195 -10.34 2.84 -6.52
C MET A 195 -10.07 2.48 -5.05
N ASP A 196 -10.46 1.27 -4.63
CA ASP A 196 -10.11 0.75 -3.29
C ASP A 196 -8.58 0.64 -3.13
N VAL A 197 -7.89 0.19 -4.18
CA VAL A 197 -6.43 0.05 -4.20
C VAL A 197 -5.73 1.42 -4.19
N VAL A 198 -6.27 2.42 -4.90
CA VAL A 198 -5.75 3.81 -4.88
C VAL A 198 -5.82 4.39 -3.48
N LEU A 199 -6.96 4.26 -2.80
CA LEU A 199 -7.13 4.74 -1.43
C LEU A 199 -6.16 4.02 -0.46
N GLY A 200 -6.03 2.69 -0.58
CA GLY A 200 -5.09 1.92 0.23
C GLY A 200 -3.63 2.32 0.04
N TRP A 201 -3.23 2.63 -1.20
CA TRP A 201 -1.89 3.14 -1.49
C TRP A 201 -1.63 4.49 -0.86
N ASP A 202 -2.59 5.39 -0.95
CA ASP A 202 -2.43 6.72 -0.40
C ASP A 202 -2.42 6.69 1.14
N ALA A 203 -3.28 5.88 1.74
CA ALA A 203 -3.32 5.66 3.19
C ALA A 203 -2.01 5.07 3.74
N THR A 204 -1.25 4.34 2.93
CA THR A 204 -0.05 3.62 3.39
C THR A 204 1.28 4.22 2.89
N ALA A 205 1.27 5.04 1.85
CA ALA A 205 2.49 5.56 1.24
C ALA A 205 2.42 7.02 0.79
N GLU A 206 1.27 7.69 0.87
CA GLU A 206 1.09 9.11 0.48
C GLU A 206 1.52 9.36 -0.97
N VAL A 207 1.07 8.48 -1.87
CA VAL A 207 1.53 8.45 -3.28
C VAL A 207 0.56 9.09 -4.26
N ILE A 208 -0.62 9.55 -3.80
CA ILE A 208 -1.65 10.12 -4.65
C ILE A 208 -1.73 11.62 -4.40
N ASP A 209 -1.32 12.43 -5.39
CA ASP A 209 -1.50 13.87 -5.32
C ASP A 209 -2.97 14.27 -5.54
N ASP A 210 -3.38 15.45 -5.07
CA ASP A 210 -4.74 15.99 -5.28
C ASP A 210 -5.17 15.97 -6.76
N TRP A 211 -4.27 16.35 -7.69
CA TRP A 211 -4.58 16.34 -9.13
C TRP A 211 -4.86 14.92 -9.66
N MET A 212 -4.35 13.88 -8.99
CA MET A 212 -4.57 12.49 -9.38
C MET A 212 -6.00 12.07 -8.99
N TYR A 213 -6.46 12.41 -7.78
CA TYR A 213 -7.85 12.22 -7.38
C TYR A 213 -8.80 13.03 -8.25
N GLU A 214 -8.48 14.31 -8.49
CA GLU A 214 -9.28 15.16 -9.37
C GLU A 214 -9.41 14.54 -10.77
N ARG A 215 -8.31 14.02 -11.31
CA ARG A 215 -8.32 13.37 -12.63
C ARG A 215 -9.15 12.09 -12.64
N ILE A 216 -9.16 11.32 -11.54
CA ILE A 216 -10.01 10.14 -11.37
C ILE A 216 -11.48 10.59 -11.31
N ALA A 217 -11.83 11.55 -10.46
CA ALA A 217 -13.19 12.07 -10.32
C ALA A 217 -13.73 12.59 -11.66
N GLN A 218 -12.95 13.43 -12.35
CA GLN A 218 -13.29 13.93 -13.69
C GLN A 218 -13.55 12.80 -14.69
N LYS A 219 -12.81 11.68 -14.58
CA LYS A 219 -12.86 10.63 -15.61
C LYS A 219 -13.94 9.59 -15.37
N TYR A 220 -14.24 9.29 -14.12
CA TYR A 220 -15.10 8.18 -13.73
C TYR A 220 -16.46 8.61 -13.19
N VAL A 221 -16.54 9.81 -12.62
CA VAL A 221 -17.78 10.35 -12.08
C VAL A 221 -18.36 11.40 -13.03
N LEU A 222 -17.55 12.38 -13.44
CA LEU A 222 -18.04 13.57 -14.17
C LEU A 222 -17.99 13.45 -15.70
N ASP A 223 -17.42 12.37 -16.25
CA ASP A 223 -17.48 12.10 -17.70
C ASP A 223 -18.84 11.45 -18.01
N ASP A 224 -19.77 12.22 -18.57
CA ASP A 224 -21.16 11.80 -18.84
C ASP A 224 -21.26 10.41 -19.47
N LYS A 225 -20.36 10.09 -20.39
CA LYS A 225 -20.37 8.80 -21.09
C LYS A 225 -19.98 7.65 -20.17
N ILE A 226 -18.94 7.83 -19.34
CA ILE A 226 -18.52 6.81 -18.38
C ILE A 226 -19.55 6.70 -17.25
N ALA A 227 -20.05 7.83 -16.78
CA ALA A 227 -21.08 7.95 -15.76
C ALA A 227 -22.34 7.17 -16.18
N GLN A 228 -22.89 7.45 -17.37
CA GLN A 228 -24.06 6.75 -17.90
C GLN A 228 -23.79 5.26 -18.09
N TRP A 229 -22.63 4.90 -18.66
CA TRP A 229 -22.28 3.50 -18.85
C TRP A 229 -22.22 2.73 -17.52
N MET A 230 -21.62 3.31 -16.47
CA MET A 230 -21.58 2.65 -15.15
C MET A 230 -22.97 2.54 -14.52
N LYS A 231 -23.82 3.58 -14.64
CA LYS A 231 -25.23 3.54 -14.21
C LYS A 231 -25.96 2.34 -14.83
N GLU A 232 -25.77 2.12 -16.13
CA GLU A 232 -26.41 1.04 -16.86
C GLU A 232 -25.87 -0.35 -16.53
N VAL A 233 -24.54 -0.51 -16.40
CA VAL A 233 -23.95 -1.85 -16.30
C VAL A 233 -23.63 -2.31 -14.88
N ASN A 234 -23.36 -1.39 -13.94
CA ASN A 234 -23.03 -1.70 -12.55
C ASN A 234 -23.13 -0.44 -11.65
N PRO A 235 -24.33 -0.06 -11.18
CA PRO A 235 -24.51 1.13 -10.33
C PRO A 235 -23.77 1.02 -8.99
N TYR A 236 -23.65 -0.18 -8.42
CA TYR A 236 -22.87 -0.41 -7.19
C TYR A 236 -21.38 -0.08 -7.35
N ALA A 237 -20.79 -0.38 -8.51
CA ALA A 237 -19.41 -0.01 -8.80
C ALA A 237 -19.23 1.52 -8.85
N ARG A 238 -20.20 2.24 -9.40
CA ARG A 238 -20.18 3.72 -9.39
C ARG A 238 -20.33 4.28 -7.99
N GLN A 239 -21.26 3.75 -7.19
CA GLN A 239 -21.45 4.15 -5.80
C GLN A 239 -20.16 3.97 -4.99
N ASN A 240 -19.46 2.85 -5.15
CA ASN A 240 -18.19 2.62 -4.46
C ASN A 240 -17.11 3.63 -4.87
N ILE A 241 -17.00 3.99 -6.16
CA ILE A 241 -16.03 5.01 -6.61
C ILE A 241 -16.32 6.36 -5.93
N LEU A 242 -17.59 6.76 -5.88
CA LEU A 242 -18.01 7.98 -5.19
C LEU A 242 -17.73 7.93 -3.69
N ASP A 243 -18.07 6.82 -3.02
CA ASP A 243 -17.77 6.58 -1.60
C ASP A 243 -16.27 6.71 -1.31
N LYS A 244 -15.41 6.13 -2.15
CA LYS A 244 -13.95 6.21 -1.97
C LYS A 244 -13.38 7.60 -2.20
N LEU A 245 -13.91 8.35 -3.16
CA LEU A 245 -13.51 9.75 -3.39
C LEU A 245 -13.91 10.65 -2.21
N LEU A 246 -15.14 10.50 -1.70
CA LEU A 246 -15.63 11.22 -0.52
C LEU A 246 -14.89 10.77 0.75
N GLU A 247 -14.54 9.49 0.86
CA GLU A 247 -13.72 8.96 1.95
C GLU A 247 -12.34 9.63 1.95
N ALA A 248 -11.67 9.72 0.79
CA ALA A 248 -10.38 10.40 0.67
C ALA A 248 -10.45 11.87 1.11
N ILE A 249 -11.51 12.60 0.73
CA ILE A 249 -11.75 13.97 1.19
C ILE A 249 -11.94 14.00 2.72
N SER A 250 -12.82 13.16 3.26
CA SER A 250 -13.14 13.14 4.70
C SER A 250 -11.93 12.80 5.58
N ARG A 251 -10.98 12.03 5.05
CA ARG A 251 -9.73 11.65 5.72
C ARG A 251 -8.62 12.69 5.53
N GLY A 252 -8.87 13.75 4.76
CA GLY A 252 -7.87 14.79 4.44
C GLY A 252 -6.79 14.34 3.45
N MET A 253 -6.99 13.19 2.79
CA MET A 253 -6.08 12.63 1.80
C MET A 253 -6.21 13.32 0.45
N TRP A 254 -7.39 13.87 0.16
CA TRP A 254 -7.63 14.71 -1.02
C TRP A 254 -8.19 16.07 -0.61
N GLN A 255 -7.49 17.14 -0.99
CA GLN A 255 -7.96 18.52 -0.83
C GLN A 255 -8.69 18.97 -2.11
N ALA A 256 -9.97 18.61 -2.21
CA ALA A 256 -10.86 19.06 -3.28
C ALA A 256 -11.39 20.49 -3.01
N ASP A 257 -11.74 21.23 -4.06
CA ASP A 257 -12.46 22.49 -3.93
C ASP A 257 -13.96 22.26 -3.60
N ASP A 258 -14.63 23.29 -3.08
CA ASP A 258 -16.02 23.21 -2.65
C ASP A 258 -16.96 22.77 -3.80
N ASP A 259 -16.73 23.28 -5.02
CA ASP A 259 -17.50 22.92 -6.21
C ASP A 259 -17.37 21.42 -6.55
N MET A 260 -16.18 20.84 -6.42
CA MET A 260 -15.95 19.41 -6.64
C MET A 260 -16.62 18.59 -5.54
N ILE A 261 -16.53 19.02 -4.27
CA ILE A 261 -17.15 18.33 -3.14
C ILE A 261 -18.68 18.28 -3.33
N GLU A 262 -19.30 19.40 -3.66
CA GLU A 262 -20.75 19.50 -3.89
C GLU A 262 -21.18 18.56 -5.02
N LYS A 263 -20.49 18.58 -6.17
CA LYS A 263 -20.79 17.68 -7.29
C LYS A 263 -20.70 16.20 -6.90
N LEU A 264 -19.67 15.81 -6.15
CA LEU A 264 -19.52 14.41 -5.72
C LEU A 264 -20.64 14.00 -4.76
N GLN A 265 -21.09 14.90 -3.89
CA GLN A 265 -22.20 14.64 -2.97
C GLN A 265 -23.54 14.52 -3.72
N GLU A 266 -23.80 15.41 -4.68
CA GLU A 266 -24.99 15.33 -5.53
C GLU A 266 -25.04 14.02 -6.31
N GLU A 267 -23.92 13.64 -6.94
CA GLU A 267 -23.79 12.40 -7.69
C GLU A 267 -23.95 11.15 -6.81
N TYR A 268 -23.49 11.22 -5.56
CA TYR A 268 -23.66 10.15 -4.58
C TYR A 268 -25.13 9.99 -4.16
N LEU A 269 -25.84 11.09 -3.89
CA LEU A 269 -27.27 11.09 -3.55
C LEU A 269 -28.14 10.58 -4.70
N GLU A 270 -27.83 10.99 -5.94
CA GLU A 270 -28.54 10.47 -7.12
C GLU A 270 -28.35 8.95 -7.26
N MET A 271 -27.14 8.45 -6.97
CA MET A 271 -26.83 7.02 -7.03
C MET A 271 -27.53 6.21 -5.95
N GLU A 272 -27.63 6.73 -4.72
CA GLU A 272 -28.38 6.08 -3.65
C GLU A 272 -29.85 5.91 -4.02
N GLY A 273 -30.50 6.97 -4.52
CA GLY A 273 -31.90 6.88 -4.97
C GLY A 273 -32.12 5.84 -6.07
N GLN A 274 -31.20 5.75 -7.04
CA GLN A 274 -31.27 4.74 -8.11
C GLN A 274 -31.09 3.31 -7.61
N ILE A 275 -30.18 3.10 -6.64
CA ILE A 275 -29.94 1.77 -6.07
C ILE A 275 -31.14 1.32 -5.24
N GLU A 276 -31.74 2.23 -4.47
CA GLU A 276 -32.96 1.94 -3.72
C GLU A 276 -34.10 1.53 -4.66
N GLU A 277 -34.32 2.23 -5.77
CA GLU A 277 -35.31 1.86 -6.80
C GLU A 277 -35.05 0.49 -7.44
N ILE A 278 -33.79 0.07 -7.58
CA ILE A 278 -33.42 -1.26 -8.12
C ILE A 278 -33.67 -2.37 -7.09
N MET A 279 -33.61 -2.05 -5.79
CA MET A 279 -33.76 -3.01 -4.70
C MET A 279 -35.23 -3.29 -4.33
N GLU A 280 -36.15 -2.41 -4.72
CA GLU A 280 -37.61 -2.57 -4.59
C GLU A 280 -38.22 -3.45 -5.69
#